data_AF-A0A527H7U4-F1
#
_entry.id   AF-A0A527H7U4-F1
#
_cell.length_a   1.000
_cell.length_b   1.000
_cell.length_c   1.000
_cell.angle_alpha   90.00
_cell.angle_beta   90.00
_cell.angle_gamma   90.00
#
_symmetry.space_group_name_H-M   'P 1'
#
loop_
_entity.id
_entity.type
_entity.pdbx_description
1 polymer ?
#
loop_
_entity_poly.entity_id
_entity_poly.type
_entity_poly.pdbx_seq_one_letter_code
_entity_poly.pdbx_strand_id
1 'polypeptide(L)'
;ALVDRLPDLAERYLSAANAIVETTDRLALFRMLEGTRAALTIADWLIARYEMLKRSRGFLDFNDLITRTVNLLARPDAGPWVQYKLDQGIDHILLDEAQDTSPDQWEVVKRLAEEFFAGFGARDRVHRTVFAVGDEKQSIYSFQGAAPDSFADSRLLFAGRVRDAEASFADLKLTWSFRSTDDVLTAVDRVFADASVRRGISHDPDPLRHQAIRTDAPGYV
;
A
#
# COMPACT_ATOMS: atom_id res chain seq x y z
N ALA A 1 -2.59 -54.53 37.94
CA ALA A 1 -3.88 -55.25 37.78
C ALA A 1 -4.56 -54.98 36.44
N LEU A 2 -4.92 -53.73 36.11
CA LEU A 2 -5.56 -53.40 34.82
C LEU A 2 -4.55 -53.30 33.66
N VAL A 3 -3.41 -52.66 33.92
CA VAL A 3 -2.28 -52.53 32.97
C VAL A 3 -1.68 -53.89 32.60
N ASP A 4 -1.63 -54.83 33.54
CA ASP A 4 -1.15 -56.20 33.29
C ASP A 4 -2.10 -57.02 32.39
N ARG A 5 -3.38 -56.62 32.30
CA ARG A 5 -4.39 -57.28 31.45
C ARG A 5 -4.55 -56.60 30.08
N LEU A 6 -4.19 -55.33 29.97
CA LEU A 6 -4.26 -54.51 28.76
C LEU A 6 -3.01 -53.60 28.70
N PRO A 7 -1.86 -54.13 28.25
CA PRO A 7 -0.61 -53.38 28.24
C PRO A 7 -0.62 -52.19 27.26
N ASP A 8 -1.47 -52.22 26.24
CA ASP A 8 -1.65 -51.17 25.22
C ASP A 8 -2.77 -50.15 25.57
N LEU A 9 -3.34 -50.22 26.78
CA LEU A 9 -4.46 -49.37 27.19
C LEU A 9 -4.14 -47.87 27.08
N ALA A 10 -2.92 -47.47 27.45
CA ALA A 10 -2.49 -46.07 27.37
C ALA A 10 -2.43 -45.57 25.92
N GLU A 11 -1.91 -46.38 25.01
CA GLU A 11 -1.84 -46.06 23.58
C GLU A 11 -3.24 -45.99 22.95
N ARG A 12 -4.11 -46.95 23.27
CA ARG A 12 -5.52 -46.94 22.83
C ARG A 12 -6.27 -45.72 23.34
N TYR A 13 -6.07 -45.34 24.61
CA TYR A 13 -6.67 -44.15 25.18
C TYR A 13 -6.20 -42.88 24.45
N LEU A 14 -4.89 -42.73 24.24
CA LEU A 14 -4.33 -41.58 23.52
C LEU A 14 -4.82 -41.52 22.08
N SER A 15 -4.87 -42.65 21.37
CA SER A 15 -5.41 -42.73 20.01
C SER A 15 -6.87 -42.29 19.94
N ALA A 16 -7.72 -42.77 20.85
CA ALA A 16 -9.11 -42.37 20.94
C ALA A 16 -9.26 -40.88 21.31
N ALA A 17 -8.48 -40.39 22.27
CA ALA A 17 -8.48 -38.98 22.66
C ALA A 17 -8.08 -38.08 21.49
N ASN A 18 -7.01 -38.43 20.77
CA ASN A 18 -6.56 -37.69 19.58
C ASN A 18 -7.62 -37.69 18.48
N ALA A 19 -8.27 -38.82 18.22
CA ALA A 19 -9.35 -38.91 17.23
C ALA A 19 -10.54 -38.00 17.60
N ILE A 20 -10.89 -37.91 18.89
CA ILE A 20 -11.96 -37.02 19.38
C ILE A 20 -11.54 -35.54 19.20
N VAL A 21 -10.31 -35.18 19.56
CA VAL A 21 -9.78 -33.83 19.39
C VAL A 21 -9.81 -33.43 17.91
N GLU A 22 -9.24 -34.25 17.03
CA GLU A 22 -9.22 -33.98 15.59
C GLU A 22 -10.63 -33.84 15.01
N THR A 23 -11.56 -34.71 15.41
CA THR A 23 -12.96 -34.64 14.96
C THR A 23 -13.63 -33.35 15.46
N THR A 24 -13.35 -32.92 16.69
CA THR A 24 -13.88 -31.69 17.27
C THR A 24 -13.35 -30.46 16.52
N ASP A 25 -12.06 -30.43 16.21
CA ASP A 25 -11.44 -29.36 15.42
C ASP A 25 -12.03 -29.31 14.01
N ARG A 26 -12.23 -30.45 13.36
CA ARG A 26 -12.89 -30.52 12.04
C ARG A 26 -14.32 -30.02 12.08
N LEU A 27 -15.08 -30.33 13.13
CA LEU A 27 -16.44 -29.82 13.31
C LEU A 27 -16.44 -28.31 13.56
N ALA A 28 -15.46 -27.79 14.31
CA ALA A 28 -15.30 -26.36 14.54
C ALA A 28 -15.00 -25.61 13.22
N LEU A 29 -14.09 -26.15 12.40
CA LEU A 29 -13.78 -25.62 11.06
C LEU A 29 -15.01 -25.64 10.15
N PHE A 30 -15.78 -26.73 10.15
CA PHE A 30 -17.01 -26.82 9.36
C PHE A 30 -18.04 -25.77 9.78
N ARG A 31 -18.25 -25.58 11.08
CA ARG A 31 -19.16 -24.53 11.60
C ARG A 31 -18.67 -23.13 11.23
N MET A 32 -17.36 -22.88 11.31
CA MET A 32 -16.78 -21.61 10.88
C MET A 32 -17.02 -21.37 9.39
N LEU A 33 -16.85 -22.39 8.54
CA LEU A 33 -17.12 -22.31 7.11
C LEU A 33 -18.60 -21.98 6.83
N GLU A 34 -19.53 -22.68 7.49
CA GLU A 34 -20.95 -22.40 7.34
C GLU A 34 -21.31 -20.96 7.76
N GLY A 35 -20.78 -20.53 8.91
CA GLY A 35 -20.96 -19.15 9.41
C GLY A 35 -20.41 -18.10 8.45
N THR A 36 -19.18 -18.29 7.98
CA THR A 36 -18.53 -17.38 7.01
C THR A 36 -19.30 -17.34 5.70
N ARG A 37 -19.76 -18.48 5.18
CA ARG A 37 -20.55 -18.54 3.94
C ARG A 37 -21.88 -17.80 4.10
N ALA A 38 -22.57 -17.99 5.22
CA ALA A 38 -23.82 -17.28 5.50
C ALA A 38 -23.58 -15.76 5.59
N ALA A 39 -22.52 -15.33 6.29
CA ALA A 39 -22.15 -13.92 6.40
C ALA A 39 -21.83 -13.31 5.01
N LEU A 40 -21.05 -13.99 4.18
CA LEU A 40 -20.72 -13.54 2.82
C LEU A 40 -21.97 -13.44 1.94
N THR A 41 -22.92 -14.38 2.04
CA THR A 41 -24.18 -14.33 1.29
C THR A 41 -24.98 -13.06 1.62
N ILE A 42 -25.04 -12.69 2.91
CA ILE A 42 -25.71 -11.46 3.35
C ILE A 42 -24.93 -10.23 2.90
N ALA A 43 -23.61 -10.24 3.04
CA ALA A 43 -22.73 -9.13 2.64
C ALA A 43 -22.86 -8.83 1.15
N ASP A 44 -22.82 -9.85 0.29
CA ASP A 44 -22.96 -9.70 -1.16
C ASP A 44 -24.29 -9.05 -1.54
N TRP A 45 -25.38 -9.52 -0.93
CA TRP A 45 -26.71 -8.94 -1.15
C TRP A 45 -26.77 -7.47 -0.70
N LEU A 46 -26.20 -7.16 0.48
CA LEU A 46 -26.21 -5.81 1.04
C LEU A 46 -25.38 -4.85 0.18
N ILE A 47 -24.18 -5.26 -0.26
CA ILE A 47 -23.30 -4.49 -1.13
C ILE A 47 -24.02 -4.20 -2.46
N ALA A 48 -24.62 -5.22 -3.09
CA ALA A 48 -25.36 -5.04 -4.33
C ALA A 48 -26.54 -4.05 -4.16
N ARG A 49 -27.25 -4.14 -3.03
CA ARG A 49 -28.37 -3.23 -2.72
C ARG A 49 -27.90 -1.81 -2.49
N TYR A 50 -26.80 -1.62 -1.76
CA TYR A 50 -26.17 -0.32 -1.52
C TYR A 50 -25.75 0.34 -2.83
N GLU A 51 -25.05 -0.39 -3.70
CA GLU A 51 -24.64 0.07 -5.03
C GLU A 51 -25.83 0.50 -5.89
N MET A 52 -26.91 -0.29 -5.90
CA MET A 52 -28.13 0.06 -6.62
C MET A 52 -28.74 1.37 -6.10
N LEU A 53 -28.81 1.55 -4.78
CA LEU A 53 -29.36 2.76 -4.17
C LEU A 53 -28.50 3.98 -4.48
N LYS A 54 -27.17 3.88 -4.37
CA LYS A 54 -26.23 4.94 -4.77
C LYS A 54 -26.46 5.37 -6.21
N ARG A 55 -26.48 4.40 -7.15
CA ARG A 55 -26.68 4.64 -8.58
C ARG A 55 -28.02 5.30 -8.88
N SER A 56 -29.11 4.83 -8.25
CA SER A 56 -30.46 5.38 -8.46
C SER A 56 -30.58 6.86 -8.07
N ARG A 57 -29.70 7.35 -7.19
CA ARG A 57 -29.64 8.73 -6.72
C ARG A 57 -28.54 9.55 -7.40
N GLY A 58 -27.74 8.94 -8.26
CA GLY A 58 -26.59 9.60 -8.90
C GLY A 58 -25.46 9.97 -7.92
N PHE A 59 -25.34 9.26 -6.79
CA PHE A 59 -24.29 9.52 -5.80
C PHE A 59 -23.04 8.69 -6.06
N LEU A 60 -21.90 9.27 -5.67
CA LEU A 60 -20.58 8.64 -5.64
C LEU A 60 -20.00 8.80 -4.23
N ASP A 61 -19.43 7.74 -3.68
CA ASP A 61 -18.58 7.85 -2.48
C ASP A 61 -17.10 8.09 -2.85
N PHE A 62 -16.24 8.26 -1.85
CA PHE A 62 -14.82 8.57 -2.08
C PHE A 62 -14.08 7.45 -2.84
N ASN A 63 -14.41 6.19 -2.58
CA ASN A 63 -13.80 5.07 -3.29
C ASN A 63 -14.31 5.02 -4.74
N ASP A 64 -15.60 5.28 -4.96
CA ASP A 64 -16.18 5.37 -6.30
C ASP A 64 -15.46 6.40 -7.15
N LEU A 65 -15.08 7.56 -6.59
CA LEU A 65 -14.35 8.60 -7.32
C LEU A 65 -13.02 8.07 -7.86
N ILE A 66 -12.27 7.33 -7.05
CA ILE A 66 -10.97 6.75 -7.43
C ILE A 66 -11.20 5.67 -8.50
N THR A 67 -11.99 4.64 -8.18
CA THR A 67 -12.19 3.49 -9.07
C THR A 67 -12.83 3.88 -10.39
N ARG A 68 -13.78 4.83 -10.39
CA ARG A 68 -14.39 5.32 -11.65
C ARG A 68 -13.42 6.16 -12.46
N THR A 69 -12.53 6.90 -11.83
CA THR A 69 -11.47 7.65 -12.54
C THR A 69 -10.51 6.69 -13.22
N VAL A 70 -10.04 5.66 -12.50
CA VAL A 70 -9.22 4.58 -13.09
C VAL A 70 -9.93 3.96 -14.29
N ASN A 71 -11.19 3.54 -14.11
CA ASN A 71 -11.97 2.91 -15.17
C ASN A 71 -12.20 3.84 -16.37
N LEU A 72 -12.44 5.14 -16.13
CA LEU A 72 -12.62 6.13 -17.19
C LEU A 72 -11.33 6.32 -18.00
N LEU A 73 -10.19 6.43 -17.33
CA LEU A 73 -8.88 6.56 -17.98
C LEU A 73 -8.44 5.26 -18.68
N ALA A 74 -8.96 4.11 -18.25
CA ALA A 74 -8.69 2.80 -18.86
C ALA A 74 -9.55 2.46 -20.08
N ARG A 75 -10.64 3.19 -20.29
CA ARG A 75 -11.56 2.92 -21.38
C ARG A 75 -10.93 3.26 -22.73
N PRO A 76 -10.81 2.31 -23.69
CA PRO A 76 -10.24 2.59 -25.00
C PRO A 76 -11.01 3.65 -25.80
N ASP A 77 -12.32 3.78 -25.56
CA ASP A 77 -13.21 4.70 -26.26
C ASP A 77 -13.23 6.12 -25.69
N ALA A 78 -12.80 6.30 -24.44
CA ALA A 78 -12.91 7.58 -23.72
C ALA A 78 -11.57 8.07 -23.15
N GLY A 79 -10.71 7.16 -22.70
CA GLY A 79 -9.41 7.43 -22.08
C GLY A 79 -8.55 8.38 -22.92
N PRO A 80 -8.27 8.10 -24.20
CA PRO A 80 -7.46 8.98 -25.04
C PRO A 80 -8.02 10.40 -25.17
N TRP A 81 -9.35 10.55 -25.22
CA TRP A 81 -9.98 11.87 -25.28
C TRP A 81 -9.86 12.63 -23.96
N VAL A 82 -10.02 11.94 -22.83
CA VAL A 82 -9.83 12.53 -21.50
C VAL A 82 -8.38 12.95 -21.32
N GLN A 83 -7.42 12.09 -21.66
CA GLN A 83 -5.99 12.39 -21.63
C GLN A 83 -5.67 13.61 -22.50
N TYR A 84 -6.12 13.63 -23.75
CA TYR A 84 -5.95 14.79 -24.64
C TYR A 84 -6.48 16.10 -24.05
N LYS A 85 -7.61 16.07 -23.32
CA LYS A 85 -8.15 17.25 -22.65
C LYS A 85 -7.29 17.68 -21.46
N LEU A 86 -6.80 16.72 -20.67
CA LEU A 86 -5.96 16.98 -19.49
C LEU A 86 -4.53 17.39 -19.88
N ASP A 87 -4.03 16.86 -20.98
CA ASP A 87 -2.76 17.22 -21.63
C ASP A 87 -2.68 18.73 -21.93
N GLN A 88 -3.83 19.39 -22.07
CA GLN A 88 -3.89 20.83 -22.31
C GLN A 88 -3.83 21.66 -21.01
N GLY A 89 -3.86 21.06 -19.83
CA GLY A 89 -3.94 21.78 -18.55
C GLY A 89 -3.00 21.30 -17.44
N ILE A 90 -2.41 20.10 -17.56
CA ILE A 90 -1.54 19.52 -16.53
C ILE A 90 -0.15 19.30 -17.11
N ASP A 91 0.80 20.10 -16.65
CA ASP A 91 2.21 19.97 -17.04
C ASP A 91 3.05 19.33 -15.93
N HIS A 92 2.61 19.44 -14.67
CA HIS A 92 3.34 18.94 -13.51
C HIS A 92 2.41 18.17 -12.58
N ILE A 93 2.84 16.98 -12.15
CA ILE A 93 2.16 16.17 -11.14
C ILE A 93 3.04 16.12 -9.90
N LEU A 94 2.52 16.64 -8.78
CA LEU A 94 3.22 16.66 -7.49
C LEU A 94 2.46 15.77 -6.50
N LEU A 95 3.12 14.74 -6.01
CA LEU A 95 2.62 13.83 -4.98
C LEU A 95 3.37 14.09 -3.69
N ASP A 96 2.62 14.43 -2.64
CA ASP A 96 3.11 14.45 -1.26
C ASP A 96 2.58 13.22 -0.53
N GLU A 97 3.26 12.79 0.53
CA GLU A 97 2.93 11.59 1.31
C GLU A 97 2.70 10.34 0.42
N ALA A 98 3.55 10.17 -0.60
CA ALA A 98 3.38 9.16 -1.63
C ALA A 98 3.37 7.71 -1.07
N GLN A 99 3.94 7.50 0.12
CA GLN A 99 3.88 6.21 0.84
C GLN A 99 2.46 5.82 1.27
N ASP A 100 1.57 6.79 1.49
CA ASP A 100 0.20 6.55 1.97
C ASP A 100 -0.81 6.41 0.82
N THR A 101 -0.32 6.39 -0.42
CA THR A 101 -1.14 6.27 -1.63
C THR A 101 -1.51 4.80 -1.89
N SER A 102 -2.80 4.55 -2.14
CA SER A 102 -3.30 3.19 -2.44
C SER A 102 -2.95 2.76 -3.88
N PRO A 103 -2.96 1.45 -4.19
CA PRO A 103 -2.69 0.96 -5.54
C PRO A 103 -3.56 1.60 -6.63
N ASP A 104 -4.86 1.80 -6.35
CA ASP A 104 -5.79 2.43 -7.29
C ASP A 104 -5.48 3.91 -7.52
N GLN A 105 -5.04 4.63 -6.48
CA GLN A 105 -4.61 6.03 -6.62
C GLN A 105 -3.33 6.14 -7.44
N TRP A 106 -2.37 5.23 -7.22
CA TRP A 106 -1.17 5.13 -8.06
C TRP A 106 -1.53 4.86 -9.52
N GLU A 107 -2.53 4.03 -9.79
CA GLU A 107 -3.00 3.76 -11.14
C GLU A 107 -3.56 5.01 -11.83
N VAL A 108 -4.28 5.88 -11.11
CA VAL A 108 -4.70 7.19 -11.63
C VAL A 108 -3.47 8.01 -12.05
N VAL A 109 -2.47 8.12 -11.18
CA VAL A 109 -1.25 8.91 -11.45
C VAL A 109 -0.47 8.34 -12.63
N LYS A 110 -0.30 7.02 -12.70
CA LYS A 110 0.39 6.33 -13.80
C LYS A 110 -0.26 6.56 -15.15
N ARG A 111 -1.60 6.62 -15.19
CA ARG A 111 -2.37 6.92 -16.39
C ARG A 111 -2.23 8.39 -16.77
N LEU A 112 -2.41 9.32 -15.83
CA LEU A 112 -2.26 10.75 -16.11
C LEU A 112 -0.85 11.10 -16.62
N ALA A 113 0.17 10.41 -16.12
CA ALA A 113 1.55 10.60 -16.53
C ALA A 113 1.96 9.79 -17.77
N GLU A 114 1.08 8.98 -18.36
CA GLU A 114 1.44 8.09 -19.50
C GLU A 114 1.92 8.90 -20.71
N GLU A 115 1.19 9.95 -21.06
CA GLU A 115 1.53 10.87 -22.17
C GLU A 115 2.74 11.77 -21.87
N PHE A 116 3.24 11.82 -20.64
CA PHE A 116 4.41 12.65 -20.30
C PHE A 116 5.71 12.05 -20.84
N PHE A 117 5.72 10.73 -21.09
CA PHE A 117 6.89 9.99 -21.55
C PHE A 117 6.77 9.52 -23.01
N ALA A 118 5.63 9.77 -23.69
CA ALA A 118 5.33 9.27 -25.03
C ALA A 118 6.04 10.02 -26.19
N GLY A 119 7.17 10.69 -25.91
CA GLY A 119 7.87 11.53 -26.89
C GLY A 119 7.21 12.90 -27.10
N PHE A 120 7.61 13.60 -28.17
CA PHE A 120 7.11 14.93 -28.54
C PHE A 120 5.57 14.94 -28.72
N GLY A 121 4.83 15.16 -27.63
CA GLY A 121 3.40 15.45 -27.66
C GLY A 121 3.13 16.80 -28.33
N ALA A 122 1.85 17.16 -28.48
CA ALA A 122 1.40 18.39 -29.17
C ALA A 122 1.96 19.74 -28.62
N ARG A 123 2.80 19.70 -27.58
CA ARG A 123 3.46 20.83 -26.94
C ARG A 123 4.98 20.60 -26.87
N ASP A 124 5.65 20.61 -28.01
CA ASP A 124 7.12 20.51 -28.18
C ASP A 124 7.97 21.46 -27.31
N ARG A 125 7.35 22.40 -26.57
CA ARG A 125 8.01 23.42 -25.76
C ARG A 125 7.74 23.31 -24.26
N VAL A 126 6.99 22.32 -23.80
CA VAL A 126 6.63 22.19 -22.38
C VAL A 126 7.26 20.94 -21.80
N HIS A 127 8.15 21.14 -20.83
CA HIS A 127 8.75 20.05 -20.06
C HIS A 127 7.78 19.60 -18.98
N ARG A 128 7.23 18.40 -19.15
CA ARG A 128 6.32 17.81 -18.16
C ARG A 128 7.08 17.03 -17.11
N THR A 129 6.66 17.11 -15.85
CA THR A 129 7.38 16.45 -14.75
C THR A 129 6.44 15.75 -13.78
N VAL A 130 6.95 14.68 -13.18
CA VAL A 130 6.35 14.00 -12.03
C VAL A 130 7.31 14.16 -10.86
N PHE A 131 6.81 14.68 -9.75
CA PHE A 131 7.53 14.81 -8.49
C PHE A 131 6.76 14.06 -7.42
N ALA A 132 7.44 13.17 -6.69
CA ALA A 132 6.85 12.45 -5.57
C ALA A 132 7.79 12.53 -4.38
N VAL A 133 7.25 12.87 -3.21
CA VAL A 133 7.95 12.84 -1.93
C VAL A 133 7.20 11.92 -0.99
N GLY A 134 7.95 11.17 -0.19
CA GLY A 134 7.40 10.26 0.79
C GLY A 134 8.49 9.56 1.59
N ASP A 135 8.08 8.97 2.71
CA ASP A 135 8.94 8.15 3.56
C ASP A 135 8.19 6.88 3.94
N GLU A 136 8.59 5.74 3.38
CA GLU A 136 7.98 4.43 3.65
C GLU A 136 7.90 4.13 5.16
N LYS A 137 8.85 4.65 5.95
CA LYS A 137 8.89 4.50 7.41
C LYS A 137 7.74 5.17 8.15
N GLN A 138 7.06 6.11 7.48
CA GLN A 138 5.96 6.88 8.05
C GLN A 138 4.59 6.38 7.58
N SER A 139 4.54 5.35 6.73
CA SER A 139 3.27 4.77 6.30
C SER A 139 2.58 4.05 7.45
N ILE A 140 1.51 4.66 7.96
CA ILE A 140 0.70 4.14 9.07
C ILE A 140 -0.77 3.90 8.66
N TYR A 141 -1.12 4.14 7.40
CA TYR A 141 -2.50 4.07 6.89
C TYR A 141 -2.84 2.77 6.15
N SER A 142 -2.19 1.64 6.49
CA SER A 142 -2.49 0.34 5.86
C SER A 142 -3.95 -0.10 6.03
N PHE A 143 -4.61 0.32 7.12
CA PHE A 143 -6.04 0.09 7.35
C PHE A 143 -6.96 0.84 6.37
N GLN A 144 -6.45 1.87 5.68
CA GLN A 144 -7.15 2.58 4.61
C GLN A 144 -6.74 2.07 3.21
N GLY A 145 -5.87 1.06 3.14
CA GLY A 145 -5.38 0.50 1.88
C GLY A 145 -4.12 1.16 1.34
N ALA A 146 -3.41 1.98 2.12
CA ALA A 146 -2.07 2.43 1.77
C ALA A 146 -1.14 1.23 1.62
N ALA A 147 -0.34 1.25 0.54
CA ALA A 147 0.59 0.18 0.23
C ALA A 147 1.99 0.79 0.01
N PRO A 148 2.88 0.78 1.03
CA PRO A 148 4.23 1.31 0.91
C PRO A 148 4.99 0.74 -0.29
N ASP A 149 4.81 -0.56 -0.55
CA ASP A 149 5.42 -1.25 -1.70
C ASP A 149 5.02 -0.60 -3.03
N SER A 150 3.81 -0.03 -3.12
CA SER A 150 3.36 0.67 -4.33
C SER A 150 4.14 1.95 -4.60
N PHE A 151 4.71 2.60 -3.57
CA PHE A 151 5.61 3.74 -3.76
C PHE A 151 6.94 3.28 -4.37
N ALA A 152 7.56 2.23 -3.82
CA ALA A 152 8.79 1.64 -4.35
C ALA A 152 8.61 1.12 -5.79
N ASP A 153 7.52 0.40 -6.06
CA ASP A 153 7.19 -0.11 -7.39
C ASP A 153 6.96 1.03 -8.39
N SER A 154 6.26 2.08 -7.97
CA SER A 154 6.00 3.23 -8.84
C SER A 154 7.28 4.00 -9.13
N ARG A 155 8.19 4.15 -8.15
CA ARG A 155 9.53 4.70 -8.36
C ARG A 155 10.30 3.92 -9.43
N LEU A 156 10.31 2.58 -9.35
CA LEU A 156 10.98 1.73 -10.35
C LEU A 156 10.34 1.87 -11.74
N LEU A 157 9.01 1.90 -11.80
CA LEU A 157 8.26 2.07 -13.04
C LEU A 157 8.58 3.42 -13.72
N PHE A 158 8.49 4.53 -12.97
CA PHE A 158 8.77 5.87 -13.50
C PHE A 158 10.24 6.01 -13.89
N ALA A 159 11.18 5.46 -13.11
CA ALA A 159 12.59 5.42 -13.49
C ALA A 159 12.81 4.66 -14.81
N GLY A 160 12.06 3.58 -15.07
CA GLY A 160 12.04 2.88 -16.36
C GLY A 160 11.58 3.78 -17.50
N ARG A 161 10.38 4.36 -17.36
CA ARG A 161 9.79 5.25 -18.38
C ARG A 161 10.68 6.47 -18.69
N VAL A 162 11.29 7.06 -17.67
CA VAL A 162 12.21 8.20 -17.83
C VAL A 162 13.46 7.79 -18.62
N ARG A 163 14.02 6.61 -18.37
CA ARG A 163 15.14 6.08 -19.16
C ARG A 163 14.75 5.83 -20.61
N ASP A 164 13.58 5.25 -20.84
CA ASP A 164 13.08 4.96 -22.19
C ASP A 164 12.82 6.25 -22.99
N ALA A 165 12.43 7.33 -22.30
CA ALA A 165 12.21 8.65 -22.88
C ALA A 165 13.49 9.54 -22.93
N GLU A 166 14.66 8.98 -22.61
CA GLU A 166 15.95 9.71 -22.53
C GLU A 166 15.92 10.98 -21.66
N ALA A 167 15.05 11.00 -20.64
CA ALA A 167 14.88 12.12 -19.73
C ALA A 167 15.69 11.93 -18.42
N SER A 168 15.72 12.95 -17.57
CA SER A 168 16.44 12.91 -16.28
C SER A 168 15.55 12.37 -15.16
N PHE A 169 16.05 11.39 -14.42
CA PHE A 169 15.45 10.89 -13.19
C PHE A 169 16.32 11.29 -12.00
N ALA A 170 15.74 11.95 -11.00
CA ALA A 170 16.44 12.35 -9.78
C ALA A 170 15.87 11.58 -8.60
N ASP A 171 16.77 10.91 -7.88
CA ASP A 171 16.44 10.09 -6.73
C ASP A 171 17.20 10.60 -5.51
N LEU A 172 16.48 11.29 -4.63
CA LEU A 172 17.10 12.09 -3.58
C LEU A 172 16.66 11.58 -2.20
N LYS A 173 17.61 11.03 -1.44
CA LYS A 173 17.42 10.76 -0.01
C LYS A 173 17.71 12.03 0.78
N LEU A 174 16.73 12.57 1.48
CA LEU A 174 16.89 13.72 2.38
C LEU A 174 17.26 13.23 3.78
N THR A 175 18.56 13.23 4.11
CA THR A 175 19.06 12.74 5.41
C THR A 175 19.11 13.81 6.50
N TRP A 176 18.92 15.09 6.13
CA TRP A 176 19.00 16.21 7.05
C TRP A 176 17.65 16.57 7.65
N SER A 177 17.58 16.61 8.98
CA SER A 177 16.42 17.09 9.72
C SER A 177 16.61 18.57 10.10
N PHE A 178 15.64 19.37 9.68
CA PHE A 178 15.48 20.76 10.11
C PHE A 178 14.58 20.90 11.36
N ARG A 179 13.86 19.82 11.71
CA ARG A 179 12.83 19.83 12.76
C ARG A 179 13.42 19.52 14.14
N SER A 180 14.29 18.53 14.20
CA SER A 180 14.77 17.94 15.46
C SER A 180 16.25 18.26 15.73
N THR A 181 16.67 18.05 16.97
CA THR A 181 18.07 18.17 17.43
C THR A 181 18.78 16.82 17.36
N ASP A 182 20.12 16.85 17.47
CA ASP A 182 20.96 15.66 17.42
C ASP A 182 20.58 14.61 18.48
N ASP A 183 20.24 15.04 19.70
CA ASP A 183 19.84 14.15 20.79
C ASP A 183 18.63 13.29 20.44
N VAL A 184 17.58 13.90 19.85
CA VAL A 184 16.35 13.21 19.47
C VAL A 184 16.61 12.23 18.33
N LEU A 185 17.35 12.67 17.31
CA LEU A 185 17.67 11.84 16.14
C LEU A 185 18.56 10.65 16.53
N THR A 186 19.57 10.89 17.36
CA THR A 186 20.45 9.83 17.89
C THR A 186 19.67 8.82 18.73
N ALA A 187 18.70 9.28 19.53
CA ALA A 187 17.84 8.36 20.30
C ALA A 187 17.00 7.47 19.36
N VAL A 188 16.39 8.04 18.32
CA VAL A 188 15.64 7.31 17.30
C VAL A 188 16.55 6.31 16.56
N ASP A 189 17.71 6.76 16.10
CA ASP A 189 18.68 5.91 15.39
C ASP A 189 19.16 4.74 16.24
N ARG A 190 19.33 4.93 17.56
CA ARG A 190 19.66 3.83 18.49
C ARG A 190 18.54 2.81 18.62
N VAL A 191 17.28 3.24 18.69
CA VAL A 191 16.13 2.32 18.77
C VAL A 191 16.02 1.47 17.51
N PHE A 192 16.22 2.07 16.34
CA PHE A 192 16.12 1.37 15.06
C PHE A 192 17.44 0.77 14.55
N ALA A 193 18.52 0.82 15.34
CA ALA A 193 19.75 0.10 15.05
C ALA A 193 19.57 -1.43 15.13
N ASP A 194 18.61 -1.89 15.93
CA ASP A 194 18.22 -3.31 16.00
C ASP A 194 17.44 -3.71 14.74
N ALA A 195 17.96 -4.71 14.02
CA ALA A 195 17.34 -5.22 12.80
C ALA A 195 15.95 -5.84 13.01
N SER A 196 15.64 -6.34 14.21
CA SER A 196 14.30 -6.86 14.53
C SER A 196 13.26 -5.73 14.58
N VAL A 197 13.64 -4.57 15.12
CA VAL A 197 12.77 -3.38 15.21
C VAL A 197 12.67 -2.68 13.85
N ARG A 198 13.81 -2.53 13.15
CA ARG A 198 13.86 -1.86 11.84
C ARG A 198 12.99 -2.54 10.77
N ARG A 199 12.91 -3.88 10.80
CA ARG A 199 12.02 -4.64 9.89
C ARG A 199 10.55 -4.26 10.00
N GLY A 200 10.12 -3.68 11.11
CA GLY A 200 8.74 -3.23 11.30
C GLY A 200 8.40 -1.92 10.58
N ILE A 201 9.39 -1.16 10.12
CA ILE A 201 9.18 0.18 9.55
C ILE A 201 9.79 0.36 8.15
N SER A 202 10.74 -0.47 7.73
CA SER A 202 11.35 -0.31 6.40
C SER A 202 11.87 -1.63 5.85
N HIS A 203 11.75 -1.77 4.53
CA HIS A 203 12.38 -2.81 3.75
C HIS A 203 13.76 -2.39 3.19
N ASP A 204 14.19 -1.13 3.40
CA ASP A 204 15.48 -0.64 2.96
C ASP A 204 16.62 -1.28 3.80
N PRO A 205 17.58 -1.98 3.16
CA PRO A 205 18.72 -2.54 3.87
C PRO A 205 19.66 -1.46 4.44
N ASP A 206 19.61 -0.23 3.94
CA ASP A 206 20.49 0.85 4.38
C ASP A 206 20.28 1.21 5.87
N PRO A 207 21.35 1.45 6.64
CA PRO A 207 21.25 1.89 8.01
C PRO A 207 20.65 3.30 8.08
N LEU A 208 19.69 3.49 8.99
CA LEU A 208 19.09 4.79 9.27
C LEU A 208 20.15 5.71 9.86
N ARG A 209 20.43 6.81 9.17
CA ARG A 209 21.27 7.90 9.67
C ARG A 209 20.56 9.21 9.40
N HIS A 210 20.10 9.85 10.47
CA HIS A 210 19.56 11.20 10.40
C HIS A 210 20.63 12.20 10.84
N GLN A 211 20.73 13.34 10.15
CA GLN A 211 21.67 14.40 10.48
C GLN A 211 20.89 15.64 10.93
N ALA A 212 21.17 16.16 12.12
CA ALA A 212 20.52 17.39 12.60
C ALA A 212 21.23 18.62 12.02
N ILE A 213 20.45 19.58 11.52
CA ILE A 213 20.98 20.92 11.18
C ILE A 213 21.10 21.78 12.44
N ARG A 214 20.26 21.53 13.45
CA ARG A 214 20.26 22.24 14.74
C ARG A 214 21.29 21.60 15.68
N THR A 215 22.56 21.97 15.53
CA THR A 215 23.67 21.42 16.34
C THR A 215 23.74 21.98 17.76
N ASP A 216 23.28 23.22 17.98
CA ASP A 216 23.47 23.95 19.25
C ASP A 216 22.16 24.33 19.96
N ALA A 217 21.02 23.76 19.52
CA ALA A 217 19.74 24.01 20.17
C ALA A 217 19.50 22.98 21.29
N PRO A 218 19.04 23.39 22.49
CA PRO A 218 18.67 22.43 23.51
C PRO A 218 17.50 21.59 22.98
N GLY A 219 17.56 20.27 23.18
CA GLY A 219 16.53 19.30 22.77
C GLY A 219 15.23 19.42 23.57
N TYR A 220 14.61 20.60 23.58
CA TYR A 220 13.24 20.78 24.03
C TYR A 220 12.30 20.43 22.88
N VAL A 221 11.56 19.35 23.09
CA VAL A 221 10.38 18.97 22.31
C VAL A 221 9.22 19.88 22.67
#